data_AF-A0A9E4B6P7-F1
#
_entry.id   AF-A0A9E4B6P7-F1
#
_cell.length_a   1.000
_cell.length_b   1.000
_cell.length_c   1.000
_cell.angle_alpha   90.00
_cell.angle_beta   90.00
_cell.angle_gamma   90.00
#
_symmetry.space_group_name_H-M   'P 1'
#
loop_
_entity.id
_entity.type
_entity.pdbx_description
1 polymer ?
#
loop_
_entity_poly.entity_id
_entity_poly.type
_entity_poly.pdbx_seq_one_letter_code
_entity_poly.pdbx_strand_id
1 'polypeptide(L)'
;MNVWLVAALAAPVVGAGFYLVFHSHPRTIRMMDRVVLVALPVLILLQVLPHMLTEKEPLLLVWLAVGAVFLNLLEKTSQLFAKHTDNVTIFVGTGLIAVHAFLEGGALLPGQGGDTAFLIAVVLHRVPVGLLVWWLLEPRHGATLAALGVGSIVTATLVGYLLGVEMLPGHHETMERYQAFVAGSLLHVVFHQGMRDHRHA
;
A
#
# COMPACT_ATOMS: atom_id res chain seq x y z
N MET A 1 10.41 16.18 12.81
CA MET A 1 9.96 15.03 12.00
C MET A 1 8.49 14.81 12.30
N ASN A 2 7.63 14.67 11.29
CA ASN A 2 6.18 14.49 11.45
C ASN A 2 5.90 13.17 12.22
N VAL A 3 5.12 13.21 13.31
CA VAL A 3 4.78 12.01 14.12
C VAL A 3 4.13 10.94 13.26
N TRP A 4 3.31 11.33 12.28
CA TRP A 4 2.65 10.41 11.34
C TRP A 4 3.63 9.72 10.41
N LEU A 5 4.67 10.42 9.98
CA LEU A 5 5.74 9.81 9.17
C LEU A 5 6.49 8.76 9.99
N VAL A 6 6.86 9.08 11.24
CA VAL A 6 7.54 8.12 12.12
C VAL A 6 6.66 6.89 12.34
N ALA A 7 5.38 7.07 12.63
CA ALA A 7 4.43 5.98 12.80
C ALA A 7 4.27 5.14 11.53
N ALA A 8 4.17 5.78 10.35
CA ALA A 8 4.07 5.11 9.06
C ALA A 8 5.33 4.31 8.71
N LEU A 9 6.53 4.81 9.05
CA LEU A 9 7.78 4.08 8.84
C LEU A 9 7.95 2.92 9.83
N ALA A 10 7.47 3.07 11.06
CA ALA A 10 7.54 2.01 12.08
C ALA A 10 6.51 0.89 11.84
N ALA A 11 5.31 1.20 11.33
CA ALA A 11 4.21 0.25 11.19
C ALA A 11 4.56 -1.04 10.40
N PRO A 12 5.24 -0.99 9.23
CA PRO A 12 5.67 -2.22 8.54
C PRO A 12 6.64 -3.08 9.36
N VAL A 13 7.53 -2.44 10.13
CA VAL A 13 8.48 -3.13 11.01
C VAL A 13 7.75 -3.80 12.18
N VAL A 14 6.75 -3.11 12.75
CA VAL A 14 5.86 -3.70 13.78
C VAL A 14 5.10 -4.90 13.21
N GLY A 15 4.60 -4.80 11.97
CA GLY A 15 3.99 -5.91 11.25
C GLY A 15 4.92 -7.12 11.13
N ALA A 16 6.15 -6.90 10.68
CA ALA A 16 7.16 -7.95 10.63
C ALA A 16 7.47 -8.55 12.02
N GLY A 17 7.53 -7.71 13.06
CA GLY A 17 7.70 -8.16 14.45
C GLY A 17 6.56 -9.06 14.93
N PHE A 18 5.31 -8.75 14.56
CA PHE A 18 4.17 -9.62 14.87
C PHE A 18 4.32 -10.99 14.22
N TYR A 19 4.82 -11.06 12.98
CA TYR A 19 5.12 -12.35 12.36
C TYR A 19 6.11 -13.13 13.23
N LEU A 20 7.24 -12.51 13.62
CA LEU A 20 8.30 -13.14 14.42
C LEU A 20 7.82 -13.66 15.79
N VAL A 21 6.84 -13.01 16.40
CA VAL A 21 6.30 -13.45 17.70
C VAL A 21 5.29 -14.58 17.53
N PHE A 22 4.45 -14.51 16.49
CA PHE A 22 3.27 -15.36 16.39
C PHE A 22 3.33 -16.47 15.33
N HIS A 23 4.38 -16.53 14.51
CA HIS A 23 4.53 -17.54 13.43
C HIS A 23 4.60 -18.99 13.95
N SER A 24 4.95 -19.19 15.23
CA SER A 24 5.10 -20.51 15.85
C SER A 24 3.79 -21.32 15.96
N HIS A 25 2.65 -20.71 15.66
CA HIS A 25 1.34 -21.34 15.80
C HIS A 25 0.56 -21.37 14.47
N PRO A 26 0.21 -22.55 13.93
CA PRO A 26 -0.53 -22.66 12.66
C PRO A 26 -1.94 -22.04 12.70
N ARG A 27 -2.50 -21.82 13.91
CA ARG A 27 -3.73 -21.04 14.09
C ARG A 27 -3.52 -19.56 13.84
N THR A 28 -2.36 -19.01 14.22
CA THR A 28 -2.07 -17.58 14.01
C THR A 28 -1.86 -17.28 12.54
N ILE A 29 -1.14 -18.13 11.79
CA ILE A 29 -0.97 -17.94 10.35
C ILE A 29 -2.33 -17.83 9.63
N ARG A 30 -3.28 -18.73 9.95
CA ARG A 30 -4.64 -18.67 9.38
C ARG A 30 -5.44 -17.44 9.84
N MET A 31 -5.22 -16.97 11.07
CA MET A 31 -5.85 -15.74 11.56
C MET A 31 -5.27 -14.52 10.82
N MET A 32 -3.97 -14.50 10.59
CA MET A 32 -3.27 -13.42 9.91
C MET A 32 -3.73 -13.30 8.46
N ASP A 33 -3.88 -14.43 7.74
CA ASP A 33 -4.46 -14.43 6.39
C ASP A 33 -5.86 -13.79 6.38
N ARG A 34 -6.73 -14.15 7.32
CA ARG A 34 -8.08 -13.58 7.43
C ARG A 34 -8.06 -12.10 7.80
N VAL A 35 -7.16 -11.70 8.71
CA VAL A 35 -7.01 -10.30 9.10
C VAL A 35 -6.51 -9.49 7.91
N VAL A 36 -5.52 -9.97 7.16
CA VAL A 36 -5.00 -9.30 5.96
C VAL A 36 -6.08 -9.21 4.89
N LEU A 37 -6.81 -10.30 4.62
CA LEU A 37 -7.88 -10.37 3.62
C LEU A 37 -9.06 -9.44 3.92
N VAL A 38 -9.40 -9.21 5.19
CA VAL A 38 -10.55 -8.36 5.57
C VAL A 38 -10.10 -6.94 5.89
N ALA A 39 -9.03 -6.77 6.67
CA ALA A 39 -8.60 -5.46 7.14
C ALA A 39 -8.05 -4.60 6.01
N LEU A 40 -7.29 -5.16 5.05
CA LEU A 40 -6.78 -4.38 3.92
C LEU A 40 -7.91 -3.74 3.10
N PRO A 41 -8.87 -4.48 2.53
CA PRO A 41 -9.91 -3.86 1.71
C PRO A 41 -10.80 -2.93 2.54
N VAL A 42 -11.12 -3.25 3.80
CA VAL A 42 -11.92 -2.36 4.66
C VAL A 42 -11.20 -1.06 4.96
N LEU A 43 -9.94 -1.10 5.36
CA LEU A 43 -9.17 0.11 5.69
C LEU A 43 -8.97 0.99 4.45
N ILE A 44 -8.69 0.39 3.29
CA ILE A 44 -8.53 1.15 2.05
C ILE A 44 -9.88 1.73 1.61
N LEU A 45 -11.00 1.00 1.75
CA LEU A 45 -12.33 1.54 1.44
C LEU A 45 -12.65 2.76 2.32
N LEU A 46 -12.34 2.68 3.63
CA LEU A 46 -12.52 3.80 4.56
C LEU A 46 -11.60 4.99 4.23
N GLN A 47 -10.45 4.74 3.64
CA GLN A 47 -9.49 5.76 3.26
C GLN A 47 -9.86 6.48 1.96
N VAL A 48 -10.42 5.75 0.98
CA VAL A 48 -10.66 6.28 -0.37
C VAL A 48 -12.11 6.76 -0.57
N LEU A 49 -13.09 6.08 0.03
CA LEU A 49 -14.51 6.42 -0.18
C LEU A 49 -14.88 7.85 0.24
N PRO A 50 -14.39 8.40 1.38
CA PRO A 50 -14.70 9.77 1.76
C PRO A 50 -14.18 10.79 0.75
N HIS A 51 -12.96 10.56 0.22
CA HIS A 51 -12.34 11.42 -0.78
C HIS A 51 -13.18 11.50 -2.06
N MET A 52 -13.68 10.35 -2.53
CA MET A 52 -14.52 10.28 -3.75
C MET A 52 -15.83 11.10 -3.64
N LEU A 53 -16.35 11.30 -2.43
CA LEU A 53 -17.63 11.96 -2.20
C LEU A 53 -17.51 13.48 -2.04
N THR A 54 -16.32 14.00 -1.78
CA THR A 54 -16.10 15.41 -1.47
C THR A 54 -15.53 16.23 -2.62
N GLU A 55 -15.00 15.58 -3.65
CA GLU A 55 -14.35 16.27 -4.79
C GLU A 55 -15.37 16.94 -5.72
N LYS A 56 -15.11 18.21 -6.07
CA LYS A 56 -15.95 19.02 -6.98
C LYS A 56 -15.31 19.27 -8.35
N GLU A 57 -14.01 19.01 -8.49
CA GLU A 57 -13.24 19.28 -9.70
C GLU A 57 -13.23 18.05 -10.64
N PRO A 58 -13.87 18.12 -11.82
CA PRO A 58 -13.99 16.96 -12.72
C PRO A 58 -12.63 16.51 -13.31
N LEU A 59 -11.64 17.40 -13.33
CA LEU A 59 -10.29 17.06 -13.79
C LEU A 59 -9.56 16.12 -12.82
N LEU A 60 -9.87 16.16 -11.52
CA LEU A 60 -9.31 15.23 -10.54
C LEU A 60 -9.83 13.80 -10.76
N LEU A 61 -11.05 13.63 -11.27
CA LEU A 61 -11.59 12.31 -11.65
C LEU A 61 -10.77 11.65 -12.76
N VAL A 62 -10.20 12.43 -13.68
CA VAL A 62 -9.31 11.90 -14.73
C VAL A 62 -8.03 11.35 -14.11
N TRP A 63 -7.38 12.13 -13.23
CA TRP A 63 -6.17 11.69 -12.55
C TRP A 63 -6.42 10.48 -11.65
N LEU A 64 -7.57 10.43 -10.99
CA LEU A 64 -8.03 9.27 -10.25
C LEU A 64 -8.21 8.03 -11.13
N ALA A 65 -8.87 8.16 -12.28
CA ALA A 65 -8.98 7.05 -13.23
C ALA A 65 -7.61 6.60 -13.75
N VAL A 66 -6.71 7.55 -14.05
CA VAL A 66 -5.33 7.26 -14.48
C VAL A 66 -4.56 6.47 -13.40
N GLY A 67 -4.70 6.87 -12.13
CA GLY A 67 -4.12 6.15 -11.00
C GLY A 67 -4.59 4.70 -10.90
N ALA A 68 -5.90 4.47 -11.05
CA ALA A 68 -6.47 3.13 -11.03
C ALA A 68 -5.96 2.28 -12.22
N VAL A 69 -5.93 2.87 -13.41
CA VAL A 69 -5.44 2.21 -14.63
C VAL A 69 -3.94 1.88 -14.52
N PHE A 70 -3.14 2.76 -13.91
CA PHE A 70 -1.71 2.55 -13.74
C PHE A 70 -1.40 1.24 -12.99
N LEU A 71 -2.05 0.98 -11.85
CA LEU A 71 -1.84 -0.28 -11.14
C LEU A 71 -2.43 -1.49 -11.88
N ASN A 72 -3.54 -1.32 -12.59
CA ASN A 72 -4.09 -2.39 -13.44
C ASN A 72 -3.09 -2.82 -14.53
N LEU A 73 -2.38 -1.85 -15.14
CA LEU A 73 -1.34 -2.14 -16.12
C LEU A 73 -0.12 -2.81 -15.49
N LEU A 74 0.32 -2.34 -14.32
CA LEU A 74 1.41 -2.99 -13.57
C LEU A 74 1.04 -4.43 -13.18
N GLU A 75 -0.20 -4.68 -12.74
CA GLU A 75 -0.69 -6.01 -12.38
C GLU A 75 -0.72 -6.94 -13.59
N LYS A 76 -1.29 -6.49 -14.72
CA LYS A 76 -1.33 -7.30 -15.96
C LYS A 76 0.07 -7.63 -16.46
N THR A 77 0.99 -6.67 -16.38
CA THR A 77 2.39 -6.86 -16.73
C THR A 77 3.06 -7.86 -15.79
N SER A 78 2.80 -7.76 -14.49
CA SER A 78 3.25 -8.72 -13.48
C SER A 78 2.75 -10.13 -13.76
N GLN A 79 1.47 -10.30 -14.07
CA GLN A 79 0.88 -11.60 -14.41
C GLN A 79 1.51 -12.23 -15.66
N LEU A 80 1.93 -11.43 -16.63
CA LEU A 80 2.65 -11.92 -17.81
C LEU A 80 4.02 -12.49 -17.43
N PHE A 81 4.75 -11.85 -16.51
CA PHE A 81 6.03 -12.35 -16.00
C PHE A 81 5.87 -13.53 -15.03
N ALA A 82 4.81 -13.54 -14.23
CA ALA A 82 4.47 -14.58 -13.25
C ALA A 82 4.13 -15.93 -13.88
N LYS A 83 3.69 -15.96 -15.14
CA LYS A 83 3.37 -17.22 -15.87
C LYS A 83 4.55 -18.20 -15.99
N HIS A 84 5.77 -17.77 -15.69
CA HIS A 84 6.97 -18.57 -15.92
C HIS A 84 7.65 -19.09 -14.64
N THR A 85 7.45 -18.51 -13.43
CA THR A 85 8.03 -19.02 -12.17
C THR A 85 7.39 -18.40 -10.91
N ASP A 86 7.14 -19.20 -9.87
CA ASP A 86 6.57 -18.75 -8.58
C ASP A 86 7.39 -17.65 -7.89
N ASN A 87 8.73 -17.71 -7.98
CA ASN A 87 9.63 -16.71 -7.39
C ASN A 87 9.48 -15.33 -8.05
N VAL A 88 9.26 -15.29 -9.37
CA VAL A 88 9.07 -14.03 -10.10
C VAL A 88 7.81 -13.32 -9.59
N THR A 89 6.74 -14.07 -9.34
CA THR A 89 5.49 -13.56 -8.75
C THR A 89 5.74 -12.90 -7.39
N ILE A 90 6.56 -13.51 -6.53
CA ILE A 90 6.87 -12.99 -5.19
C ILE A 90 7.65 -11.67 -5.28
N PHE A 91 8.70 -11.62 -6.09
CA PHE A 91 9.52 -10.41 -6.22
C PHE A 91 8.78 -9.27 -6.91
N VAL A 92 8.03 -9.57 -7.98
CA VAL A 92 7.22 -8.56 -8.67
C VAL A 92 6.07 -8.08 -7.76
N GLY A 93 5.42 -8.98 -7.03
CA GLY A 93 4.41 -8.63 -6.04
C GLY A 93 4.95 -7.72 -4.94
N THR A 94 6.11 -8.06 -4.37
CA THR A 94 6.79 -7.23 -3.38
C THR A 94 7.18 -5.86 -3.96
N GLY A 95 7.68 -5.84 -5.20
CA GLY A 95 8.00 -4.60 -5.92
C GLY A 95 6.77 -3.70 -6.13
N LEU A 96 5.62 -4.28 -6.48
CA LEU A 96 4.37 -3.54 -6.63
C LEU A 96 3.92 -2.92 -5.30
N ILE A 97 4.06 -3.65 -4.18
CA ILE A 97 3.80 -3.13 -2.83
C ILE A 97 4.77 -1.99 -2.50
N ALA A 98 6.04 -2.07 -2.92
CA ALA A 98 7.01 -0.99 -2.72
C ALA A 98 6.65 0.27 -3.52
N VAL A 99 6.22 0.12 -4.79
CA VAL A 99 5.71 1.23 -5.61
C VAL A 99 4.49 1.88 -4.96
N HIS A 100 3.58 1.07 -4.42
CA HIS A 100 2.42 1.56 -3.67
C HIS A 100 2.83 2.37 -2.43
N ALA A 101 3.78 1.86 -1.64
CA ALA A 101 4.29 2.55 -0.46
C ALA A 101 5.01 3.87 -0.81
N PHE A 102 5.68 3.93 -1.95
CA PHE A 102 6.25 5.16 -2.50
C PHE A 102 5.17 6.21 -2.79
N LEU A 103 4.11 5.82 -3.50
CA LEU A 103 3.00 6.70 -3.83
C LEU A 103 2.28 7.20 -2.58
N GLU A 104 2.10 6.35 -1.58
CA GLU A 104 1.50 6.74 -0.31
C GLU A 104 2.40 7.69 0.50
N GLY A 105 3.73 7.51 0.46
CA GLY A 105 4.67 8.38 1.16
C GLY A 105 4.49 9.85 0.81
N GLY A 106 4.25 10.16 -0.46
CA GLY A 106 3.97 11.54 -0.91
C GLY A 106 2.62 12.07 -0.41
N ALA A 107 1.65 11.21 -0.08
CA ALA A 107 0.35 11.61 0.46
C ALA A 107 0.40 11.97 1.97
N LEU A 108 1.51 11.72 2.68
CA LEU A 108 1.67 12.00 4.12
C LEU A 108 2.03 13.46 4.45
N LEU A 109 2.00 14.36 3.47
CA LEU A 109 2.42 15.76 3.62
C LEU A 109 1.44 16.57 4.50
N PRO A 110 1.95 17.42 5.42
CA PRO A 110 1.10 18.24 6.29
C PRO A 110 0.26 19.25 5.50
N GLY A 111 -1.02 19.39 5.88
CA GLY A 111 -1.88 20.48 5.43
C GLY A 111 -2.67 20.23 4.14
N GLN A 112 -2.60 19.04 3.51
CA GLN A 112 -3.18 18.83 2.19
C GLN A 112 -3.96 17.52 1.95
N GLY A 113 -4.43 16.72 2.93
CA GLY A 113 -5.16 15.52 2.48
C GLY A 113 -5.78 14.51 3.43
N GLY A 114 -5.87 14.75 4.74
CA GLY A 114 -6.60 13.81 5.58
C GLY A 114 -6.81 14.31 6.99
N ASP A 115 -8.05 14.25 7.46
CA ASP A 115 -8.32 14.34 8.89
C ASP A 115 -7.52 13.27 9.65
N THR A 116 -7.32 13.46 10.95
CA THR A 116 -6.59 12.55 11.84
C THR A 116 -7.00 11.08 11.64
N ALA A 117 -8.27 10.81 11.37
CA ALA A 117 -8.79 9.49 11.06
C ALA A 117 -8.14 8.83 9.82
N PHE A 118 -7.91 9.60 8.75
CA PHE A 118 -7.22 9.12 7.54
C PHE A 118 -5.79 8.71 7.86
N LEU A 119 -5.06 9.55 8.60
CA LEU A 119 -3.67 9.27 8.97
C LEU A 119 -3.56 8.05 9.89
N ILE A 120 -4.53 7.84 10.78
CA ILE A 120 -4.62 6.61 11.59
C ILE A 120 -4.85 5.39 10.69
N ALA A 121 -5.78 5.46 9.73
CA ALA A 121 -6.03 4.37 8.79
C ALA A 121 -4.79 4.05 7.93
N VAL A 122 -4.08 5.08 7.47
CA VAL A 122 -2.77 4.97 6.79
C VAL A 122 -1.77 4.23 7.68
N VAL A 123 -1.59 4.64 8.93
CA VAL A 123 -0.62 3.97 9.81
C VAL A 123 -1.04 2.52 10.09
N LEU A 124 -2.32 2.27 10.35
CA LEU A 124 -2.82 0.96 10.72
C LEU A 124 -2.75 -0.06 9.58
N HIS A 125 -3.08 0.30 8.32
CA HIS A 125 -3.05 -0.67 7.22
C HIS A 125 -1.62 -1.14 6.89
N ARG A 126 -0.60 -0.35 7.24
CA ARG A 126 0.81 -0.67 6.99
C ARG A 126 1.34 -1.78 7.87
N VAL A 127 0.70 -2.03 9.02
CA VAL A 127 1.02 -3.18 9.88
C VAL A 127 0.71 -4.51 9.17
N PRO A 128 -0.52 -4.75 8.66
CA PRO A 128 -0.81 -5.87 7.76
C PRO A 128 0.14 -5.99 6.57
N VAL A 129 0.51 -4.87 5.92
CA VAL A 129 1.41 -4.89 4.75
C VAL A 129 2.80 -5.42 5.12
N GLY A 130 3.41 -4.91 6.20
CA GLY A 130 4.72 -5.38 6.64
C GLY A 130 4.72 -6.85 7.05
N LEU A 131 3.65 -7.30 7.70
CA LEU A 131 3.42 -8.70 8.02
C LEU A 131 3.31 -9.57 6.75
N LEU A 132 2.52 -9.14 5.76
CA LEU A 132 2.32 -9.85 4.50
C LEU A 132 3.64 -10.03 3.75
N VAL A 133 4.43 -8.96 3.62
CA VAL A 133 5.73 -9.00 2.93
C VAL A 133 6.69 -9.95 3.63
N TRP A 134 6.76 -9.90 4.96
CA TRP A 134 7.60 -10.82 5.72
C TRP A 134 7.15 -12.27 5.55
N TRP A 135 5.85 -12.54 5.70
CA TRP A 135 5.26 -13.87 5.54
C TRP A 135 5.48 -14.46 4.14
N LEU A 136 5.47 -13.62 3.10
CA LEU A 136 5.64 -14.06 1.72
C LEU A 136 7.09 -14.48 1.41
N LEU A 137 8.07 -13.76 1.99
CA LEU A 137 9.49 -13.90 1.68
C LEU A 137 10.21 -14.89 2.61
N GLU A 138 9.94 -14.85 3.91
CA GLU A 138 10.71 -15.62 4.90
C GLU A 138 10.71 -17.14 4.65
N PRO A 139 9.56 -17.80 4.40
CA PRO A 139 9.51 -19.26 4.28
C PRO A 139 10.24 -19.80 3.04
N ARG A 140 10.41 -18.98 1.99
CA ARG A 140 10.98 -19.39 0.70
C ARG A 140 12.38 -18.86 0.45
N HIS A 141 12.71 -17.73 1.05
CA HIS A 141 13.93 -16.96 0.76
C HIS A 141 14.73 -16.58 2.01
N GLY A 142 14.23 -16.94 3.21
CA GLY A 142 14.87 -16.69 4.49
C GLY A 142 14.65 -15.27 5.01
N ALA A 143 15.01 -15.09 6.28
CA ALA A 143 14.79 -13.85 7.03
C ALA A 143 15.50 -12.63 6.42
N THR A 144 16.66 -12.81 5.77
CA THR A 144 17.40 -11.70 5.15
C THR A 144 16.60 -11.05 4.02
N LEU A 145 16.04 -11.86 3.11
CA LEU A 145 15.25 -11.32 2.00
C LEU A 145 13.90 -10.77 2.49
N ALA A 146 13.31 -11.36 3.54
CA ALA A 146 12.14 -10.79 4.19
C ALA A 146 12.41 -9.41 4.80
N ALA A 147 13.54 -9.25 5.49
CA ALA A 147 13.97 -7.96 6.06
C ALA A 147 14.25 -6.93 4.96
N LEU A 148 14.90 -7.32 3.86
CA LEU A 148 15.10 -6.43 2.70
C LEU A 148 13.77 -6.04 2.05
N GLY A 149 12.82 -6.96 1.95
CA GLY A 149 11.46 -6.69 1.47
C GLY A 149 10.78 -5.62 2.31
N VAL A 150 10.72 -5.79 3.63
CA VAL A 150 10.13 -4.80 4.54
C VAL A 150 10.91 -3.48 4.52
N GLY A 151 12.24 -3.54 4.49
CA GLY A 151 13.10 -2.37 4.36
C GLY A 151 12.84 -1.58 3.07
N SER A 152 12.52 -2.25 1.96
CA SER A 152 12.16 -1.60 0.70
C SER A 152 10.86 -0.77 0.84
N ILE A 153 9.88 -1.26 1.59
CA ILE A 153 8.62 -0.53 1.87
C ILE A 153 8.89 0.74 2.67
N VAL A 154 9.70 0.64 3.72
CA VAL A 154 10.10 1.76 4.56
C VAL A 154 10.86 2.80 3.73
N THR A 155 11.82 2.36 2.94
CA THR A 155 12.64 3.23 2.08
C THR A 155 11.79 3.91 1.01
N ALA A 156 10.93 3.16 0.31
CA ALA A 156 10.02 3.68 -0.70
C ALA A 156 9.11 4.78 -0.13
N THR A 157 8.54 4.56 1.05
CA THR A 157 7.72 5.58 1.74
C THR A 157 8.51 6.84 2.03
N LEU A 158 9.71 6.69 2.59
CA LEU A 158 10.54 7.83 2.93
C LEU A 158 10.90 8.63 1.68
N VAL A 159 11.29 7.96 0.59
CA VAL A 159 11.61 8.61 -0.68
C VAL A 159 10.38 9.32 -1.25
N GLY A 160 9.21 8.68 -1.25
CA GLY A 160 7.96 9.28 -1.71
C GLY A 160 7.60 10.54 -0.91
N TYR A 161 7.75 10.49 0.41
CA TYR A 161 7.55 11.66 1.27
C TYR A 161 8.53 12.80 0.95
N LEU A 162 9.82 12.49 0.84
CA LEU A 162 10.86 13.49 0.59
C LEU A 162 10.68 14.17 -0.77
N LEU A 163 10.41 13.40 -1.83
CA LEU A 163 10.09 13.96 -3.14
C LEU A 163 8.81 14.80 -3.10
N GLY A 164 7.80 14.34 -2.37
CA GLY A 164 6.58 15.11 -2.14
C GLY A 164 6.83 16.47 -1.48
N VAL A 165 7.71 16.53 -0.47
CA VAL A 165 8.11 17.80 0.18
C VAL A 165 8.81 18.72 -0.82
N GLU A 166 9.67 18.19 -1.68
CA GLU A 166 10.42 18.99 -2.67
C GLU A 166 9.49 19.56 -3.76
N MET A 167 8.40 18.88 -4.09
CA MET A 167 7.41 19.37 -5.06
C MET A 167 6.41 20.39 -4.48
N LEU A 168 6.39 20.64 -3.16
CA LEU A 168 5.43 21.55 -2.51
C LEU A 168 5.55 23.04 -2.87
N PRO A 169 6.74 23.64 -3.06
CA PRO A 169 6.84 25.08 -3.28
C PRO A 169 6.28 25.50 -4.65
N GLY A 170 5.09 26.12 -4.66
CA GLY A 170 4.52 26.76 -5.85
C GLY A 170 3.69 25.88 -6.79
N HIS A 171 3.43 24.61 -6.44
CA HIS A 171 2.75 23.64 -7.34
C HIS A 171 1.53 22.95 -6.70
N HIS A 172 0.60 23.71 -6.11
CA HIS A 172 -0.61 23.17 -5.48
C HIS A 172 -1.45 22.30 -6.43
N GLU A 173 -1.69 22.76 -7.66
CA GLU A 173 -2.44 21.97 -8.65
C GLU A 173 -1.75 20.64 -9.01
N THR A 174 -0.41 20.60 -9.05
CA THR A 174 0.33 19.37 -9.33
C THR A 174 0.20 18.39 -8.17
N MET A 175 0.17 18.89 -6.93
CA MET A 175 -0.01 18.07 -5.73
C MET A 175 -1.43 17.48 -5.66
N GLU A 176 -2.47 18.27 -5.94
CA GLU A 176 -3.86 17.78 -5.99
C GLU A 176 -4.04 16.69 -7.07
N ARG A 177 -3.44 16.87 -8.25
CA ARG A 177 -3.43 15.86 -9.32
C ARG A 177 -2.67 14.60 -8.91
N TYR A 178 -1.52 14.76 -8.24
CA TYR A 178 -0.76 13.64 -7.68
C TYR A 178 -1.58 12.88 -6.64
N GLN A 179 -2.26 13.56 -5.72
CA GLN A 179 -3.13 12.93 -4.73
C GLN A 179 -4.31 12.21 -5.36
N ALA A 180 -4.97 12.81 -6.35
CA ALA A 180 -6.03 12.14 -7.10
C ALA A 180 -5.50 10.88 -7.78
N PHE A 181 -4.32 10.93 -8.40
CA PHE A 181 -3.64 9.77 -8.96
C PHE A 181 -3.33 8.71 -7.89
N VAL A 182 -2.78 9.08 -6.74
CA VAL A 182 -2.50 8.16 -5.64
C VAL A 182 -3.79 7.54 -5.12
N ALA A 183 -4.83 8.33 -4.85
CA ALA A 183 -6.14 7.86 -4.41
C ALA A 183 -6.77 6.87 -5.42
N GLY A 184 -6.66 7.15 -6.71
CA GLY A 184 -7.05 6.22 -7.78
C GLY A 184 -6.28 4.91 -7.78
N SER A 185 -4.97 4.97 -7.55
CA SER A 185 -4.13 3.77 -7.41
C SER A 185 -4.56 2.93 -6.20
N LEU A 186 -4.91 3.55 -5.07
CA LEU A 186 -5.46 2.86 -3.90
C LEU A 186 -6.80 2.20 -4.21
N LEU A 187 -7.67 2.90 -4.96
CA LEU A 187 -9.01 2.43 -5.33
C LEU A 187 -8.97 1.12 -6.15
N HIS A 188 -8.01 1.00 -7.09
CA HIS A 188 -7.83 -0.23 -7.89
C HIS A 188 -7.60 -1.45 -6.99
N VAL A 189 -6.78 -1.31 -5.95
CA VAL A 189 -6.45 -2.41 -5.03
C VAL A 189 -7.70 -2.93 -4.30
N VAL A 190 -8.61 -2.04 -3.89
CA VAL A 190 -9.86 -2.42 -3.19
C VAL A 190 -10.78 -3.24 -4.07
N PHE A 191 -11.07 -2.73 -5.28
CA PHE A 191 -12.07 -3.35 -6.14
C PHE A 191 -11.55 -4.63 -6.81
N HIS A 192 -10.25 -4.75 -7.07
CA HIS A 192 -9.72 -5.95 -7.72
C HIS A 192 -9.56 -7.14 -6.76
N GLN A 193 -9.34 -6.91 -5.46
CA GLN A 193 -9.29 -7.99 -4.46
C GLN A 193 -10.68 -8.56 -4.13
N GLY A 194 -11.73 -7.74 -4.12
CA GLY A 194 -13.10 -8.21 -3.79
C GLY A 194 -13.78 -9.08 -4.85
N MET A 195 -13.36 -9.04 -6.12
CA MET A 195 -14.03 -9.79 -7.20
C MET A 195 -13.45 -11.20 -7.47
N ARG A 196 -12.24 -11.52 -7.01
CA ARG A 196 -11.63 -12.84 -7.24
C ARG A 196 -12.23 -13.95 -6.36
N ASP A 197 -12.86 -13.60 -5.23
CA ASP A 197 -13.50 -14.57 -4.32
C ASP A 197 -14.89 -15.05 -4.76
N HIS A 198 -15.48 -14.52 -5.84
CA HIS A 198 -16.80 -14.92 -6.33
C HIS A 198 -16.78 -15.88 -7.54
N ARG A 199 -15.61 -16.38 -7.95
CA ARG A 199 -15.50 -17.32 -9.10
C ARG A 199 -15.08 -18.74 -8.75
N HIS A 200 -15.00 -19.09 -7.46
CA HIS A 200 -14.82 -20.45 -6.99
C HIS A 200 -15.87 -20.78 -5.93
N ALA A 201 -17.13 -20.84 -6.35
CA ALA A 201 -18.21 -21.53 -5.66
C ALA A 201 -18.92 -22.42 -6.67
#